data_AF-A0A517LDY8-F1
#
_entry.id   AF-A0A517LDY8-F1
#
_cell.length_a   1.000
_cell.length_b   1.000
_cell.length_c   1.000
_cell.angle_alpha   90.00
_cell.angle_beta   90.00
_cell.angle_gamma   90.00
#
_symmetry.space_group_name_H-M   'P 1'
#
loop_
_entity.id
_entity.type
_entity.pdbx_description
1 polymer ?
#
loop_
_entity_poly.entity_id
_entity_poly.type
_entity_poly.pdbx_seq_one_letter_code
_entity_poly.pdbx_strand_id
1 'polypeptide(L)'
;MRISLTPTLLIATQLFTTSLGLPSTRPGRGGSSESGSSSTEPTTQHVGSGGDRHNTVVTPKEITGEFGWDGRNTLVSTHAPTSSTSGSSGSSGSSGSSGTSGTSGTSGTSSTSGTSSTSGSSGSSGSPASSGTTSTSSGTSSTTSQSNTSNGSRLSLALVNNYAGKVNAYVTGLSPGGELVMLQPDGTFYYPTCGSGQTTPLLVTTNTAIPLGAKGSTTSITIPDYIQAARVWFAAEDVLKFYVVWNKATNTPALVLPSAVNPSDASAAVNWGFVELTFLSSGLWANLSYVDFIGLLLGIQLEQNGSGVQTAQGLTSNAISSICDALDAQTTVDGQAWSKLCLADSNGNLLRVLSPLQYMSSDSSAFATLWAPYIDKVWSHYSSQALTIDTQAAAGKVPCQVSSDGLLHCTGSSSTYAKPTAQDIFGCDSGPFAISGSANDVHKAVVPRLCAAINRSTFLLSGGNVQPSIPAEKYYGDDVTNWYSKIVHQFQADGRGYAFAYDDVVPTGGKDTSGILAGANPSVLRVFVGGFV
;
A
#
# COMPACT_ATOMS: atom_id res chain seq x y z
N MET A 1 -26.81 6.49 37.69
CA MET A 1 -26.04 7.64 37.17
C MET A 1 -25.46 7.20 35.83
N ARG A 2 -25.85 7.82 34.71
CA ARG A 2 -25.35 7.45 33.37
C ARG A 2 -24.12 8.30 33.05
N ILE A 3 -23.01 7.66 32.67
CA ILE A 3 -21.90 8.33 31.98
C ILE A 3 -21.94 7.83 30.54
N SER A 4 -22.24 8.75 29.63
CA SER A 4 -22.19 8.54 28.19
C SER A 4 -20.77 8.86 27.71
N LEU A 5 -20.12 7.93 27.02
CA LEU A 5 -18.86 8.19 26.32
C LEU A 5 -19.08 7.93 24.83
N THR A 6 -19.06 9.00 24.06
CA THR A 6 -19.08 9.00 22.60
C THR A 6 -17.73 8.53 22.04
N PRO A 7 -17.69 7.72 20.98
CA PRO A 7 -16.45 7.42 20.28
C PRO A 7 -16.00 8.65 19.46
N THR A 8 -14.81 9.18 19.76
CA THR A 8 -14.23 10.27 18.96
C THR A 8 -13.63 9.70 17.67
N LEU A 9 -14.23 10.12 16.57
CA LEU A 9 -13.96 9.68 15.20
C LEU A 9 -12.81 10.51 14.61
N LEU A 10 -11.64 9.89 14.36
CA LEU A 10 -10.53 10.54 13.67
C LEU A 10 -10.61 10.28 12.16
N ILE A 11 -11.44 11.08 11.47
CA ILE A 11 -11.44 11.17 10.00
C ILE A 11 -10.29 12.09 9.58
N ALA A 12 -9.41 11.61 8.71
CA ALA A 12 -8.50 12.46 7.96
C ALA A 12 -9.30 13.18 6.86
N THR A 13 -9.63 14.45 7.10
CA THR A 13 -10.55 15.22 6.26
C THR A 13 -9.90 15.72 4.98
N GLN A 14 -10.46 15.39 3.80
CA GLN A 14 -10.31 16.25 2.62
C GLN A 14 -11.17 17.50 2.79
N LEU A 15 -10.56 18.69 2.71
CA LEU A 15 -11.28 19.97 2.67
C LEU A 15 -10.85 20.77 1.43
N PHE A 16 -11.65 20.65 0.37
CA PHE A 16 -11.71 21.67 -0.68
C PHE A 16 -12.84 22.65 -0.34
N THR A 17 -12.53 23.93 -0.26
CA THR A 17 -13.50 24.98 0.07
C THR A 17 -14.20 25.51 -1.17
N THR A 18 -15.53 25.36 -1.22
CA THR A 18 -16.36 26.12 -2.16
C THR A 18 -16.70 27.49 -1.56
N SER A 19 -16.26 28.56 -2.24
CA SER A 19 -16.61 29.93 -1.85
C SER A 19 -18.00 30.28 -2.36
N LEU A 20 -18.93 30.54 -1.43
CA LEU A 20 -20.18 31.25 -1.70
C LEU A 20 -20.15 32.59 -0.97
N GLY A 21 -19.89 33.64 -1.74
CA GLY A 21 -19.87 35.01 -1.22
C GLY A 21 -21.26 35.62 -1.12
N LEU A 22 -21.48 36.43 -0.08
CA LEU A 22 -22.56 37.41 0.00
C LEU A 22 -21.99 38.76 0.52
N PRO A 23 -22.65 39.89 0.23
CA PRO A 23 -21.94 41.09 -0.20
C PRO A 23 -21.66 42.11 0.91
N SER A 24 -20.68 42.98 0.66
CA SER A 24 -20.58 44.27 1.35
C SER A 24 -20.39 45.41 0.35
N THR A 25 -20.86 46.59 0.73
CA THR A 25 -21.17 47.72 -0.14
C THR A 25 -19.99 48.63 -0.48
N ARG A 26 -20.04 49.16 -1.72
CA ARG A 26 -19.44 50.42 -2.24
C ARG A 26 -19.57 51.64 -1.27
N PRO A 27 -19.00 52.84 -1.56
CA PRO A 27 -18.05 53.25 -2.63
C PRO A 27 -16.92 54.26 -2.22
N GLY A 28 -15.97 54.56 -3.14
CA GLY A 28 -15.51 55.96 -3.33
C GLY A 28 -14.04 56.22 -3.76
N ARG A 29 -13.88 56.88 -4.94
CA ARG A 29 -12.84 57.83 -5.45
C ARG A 29 -11.47 58.00 -4.73
N GLY A 30 -10.34 58.29 -5.39
CA GLY A 30 -10.02 58.59 -6.81
C GLY A 30 -8.76 59.48 -6.96
N GLY A 31 -8.17 59.62 -8.17
CA GLY A 31 -6.98 60.46 -8.51
C GLY A 31 -5.66 59.66 -8.63
N SER A 32 -4.94 59.66 -9.77
CA SER A 32 -4.03 60.69 -10.37
C SER A 32 -2.65 60.77 -9.69
N SER A 33 -1.48 60.89 -10.34
CA SER A 33 -1.02 60.85 -11.76
C SER A 33 0.53 61.00 -11.80
N GLU A 34 1.22 60.66 -12.91
CA GLU A 34 2.63 61.07 -13.26
C GLU A 34 3.78 60.55 -12.35
N SER A 35 5.10 60.55 -12.70
CA SER A 35 5.85 60.48 -13.99
C SER A 35 7.38 60.20 -13.71
N GLY A 36 8.18 59.91 -14.75
CA GLY A 36 9.67 59.84 -14.73
C GLY A 36 10.27 58.41 -14.74
N SER A 37 11.09 57.94 -15.71
CA SER A 37 12.44 58.36 -16.18
C SER A 37 13.58 58.07 -15.17
N SER A 38 14.75 57.52 -15.51
CA SER A 38 15.34 56.98 -16.77
C SER A 38 16.72 56.35 -16.48
N SER A 39 17.22 55.41 -17.31
CA SER A 39 18.65 55.11 -17.63
C SER A 39 19.71 54.94 -16.49
N THR A 40 20.65 53.99 -16.49
CA THR A 40 21.67 53.72 -17.54
C THR A 40 22.37 52.36 -17.36
N GLU A 41 22.72 51.71 -18.47
CA GLU A 41 23.91 50.85 -18.65
C GLU A 41 24.97 51.68 -19.47
N PRO A 42 26.23 51.26 -19.85
CA PRO A 42 26.64 49.89 -20.24
C PRO A 42 28.17 49.49 -20.06
N THR A 43 28.60 48.40 -20.73
CA THR A 43 29.97 48.10 -21.32
C THR A 43 31.21 47.80 -20.43
N THR A 44 32.25 47.01 -20.80
CA THR A 44 32.46 45.75 -21.59
C THR A 44 33.96 45.29 -21.55
N GLN A 45 34.25 43.97 -21.54
CA GLN A 45 35.48 43.26 -22.02
C GLN A 45 36.84 43.52 -21.25
N HIS A 46 37.92 42.70 -21.28
CA HIS A 46 38.34 41.56 -22.14
C HIS A 46 39.41 40.61 -21.46
N VAL A 47 39.43 39.32 -21.84
CA VAL A 47 40.50 38.25 -21.87
C VAL A 47 41.74 38.23 -20.93
N GLY A 48 42.03 37.04 -20.35
CA GLY A 48 43.34 36.60 -19.79
C GLY A 48 43.40 35.07 -19.57
N SER A 49 44.58 34.42 -19.67
CA SER A 49 44.73 32.95 -19.84
C SER A 49 45.50 32.22 -18.71
N GLY A 50 45.23 30.92 -18.50
CA GLY A 50 46.19 29.94 -17.98
C GLY A 50 45.76 29.03 -16.81
N GLY A 51 46.00 27.71 -16.92
CA GLY A 51 46.15 26.79 -15.77
C GLY A 51 45.34 25.48 -15.80
N ASP A 52 45.98 24.35 -16.07
CA ASP A 52 45.41 22.99 -15.97
C ASP A 52 44.94 22.62 -14.55
N ARG A 53 43.78 21.93 -14.45
CA ARG A 53 43.63 20.66 -13.67
C ARG A 53 42.53 19.77 -14.28
N HIS A 54 42.80 18.48 -14.39
CA HIS A 54 41.81 17.47 -14.78
C HIS A 54 40.66 17.40 -13.76
N ASN A 55 39.42 17.50 -14.24
CA ASN A 55 38.29 16.79 -13.64
C ASN A 55 37.16 16.60 -14.67
N THR A 56 37.23 15.55 -15.48
CA THR A 56 36.15 15.21 -16.41
C THR A 56 34.99 14.60 -15.64
N VAL A 57 34.02 15.43 -15.26
CA VAL A 57 32.73 14.95 -14.78
C VAL A 57 32.05 14.21 -15.92
N VAL A 58 31.95 12.89 -15.82
CA VAL A 58 31.10 12.09 -16.71
C VAL A 58 29.66 12.43 -16.36
N THR A 59 29.01 13.22 -17.21
CA THR A 59 27.55 13.34 -17.18
C THR A 59 26.96 11.99 -17.57
N PRO A 60 25.98 11.46 -16.82
CA PRO A 60 25.18 10.33 -17.29
C PRO A 60 24.42 10.77 -18.54
N LYS A 61 24.94 10.38 -19.70
CA LYS A 61 24.20 10.51 -20.96
C LYS A 61 22.99 9.59 -20.88
N GLU A 62 21.84 10.10 -21.31
CA GLU A 62 20.51 9.49 -21.16
C GLU A 62 20.51 7.97 -21.45
N ILE A 63 20.15 7.17 -20.43
CA ILE A 63 19.83 5.76 -20.62
C ILE A 63 18.33 5.68 -20.97
N THR A 64 18.01 5.87 -22.24
CA THR A 64 16.70 5.54 -22.81
C THR A 64 16.69 4.09 -23.25
N GLY A 65 16.75 3.18 -22.28
CA GLY A 65 16.43 1.76 -22.46
C GLY A 65 15.04 1.48 -21.92
N GLU A 66 14.15 0.91 -22.73
CA GLU A 66 12.86 0.43 -22.24
C GLU A 66 13.09 -0.85 -21.43
N PHE A 67 13.11 -0.72 -20.10
CA PHE A 67 13.04 -1.87 -19.20
C PHE A 67 11.58 -2.29 -19.10
N GLY A 68 11.32 -3.55 -19.47
CA GLY A 68 9.99 -4.13 -19.51
C GLY A 68 9.98 -5.54 -18.92
N TRP A 69 8.85 -5.93 -18.35
CA TRP A 69 8.51 -7.34 -18.18
C TRP A 69 8.07 -7.87 -19.55
N ASP A 70 8.63 -8.99 -20.01
CA ASP A 70 8.17 -9.60 -21.25
C ASP A 70 6.81 -10.27 -21.10
N GLY A 71 6.27 -10.84 -22.18
CA GLY A 71 5.03 -11.63 -22.15
C GLY A 71 5.09 -12.91 -21.30
N ARG A 72 6.20 -13.16 -20.60
CA ARG A 72 6.43 -14.24 -19.64
C ARG A 72 6.84 -13.72 -18.27
N ASN A 73 6.69 -12.41 -18.02
CA ASN A 73 7.03 -11.74 -16.77
C ASN A 73 8.50 -11.95 -16.33
N THR A 74 9.40 -12.07 -17.30
CA THR A 74 10.86 -12.04 -17.12
C THR A 74 11.35 -10.60 -17.21
N LEU A 75 12.28 -10.19 -16.35
CA LEU A 75 12.91 -8.87 -16.44
C LEU A 75 13.85 -8.81 -17.64
N VAL A 76 13.52 -8.01 -18.67
CA VAL A 76 14.35 -7.90 -19.88
C VAL A 76 15.15 -6.59 -19.90
N SER A 77 16.46 -6.72 -20.16
CA SER A 77 17.35 -5.61 -20.52
C SER A 77 17.86 -5.83 -21.94
N THR A 78 17.49 -4.95 -22.88
CA THR A 78 17.94 -5.01 -24.27
C THR A 78 19.23 -4.19 -24.46
N HIS A 79 20.38 -4.85 -24.33
CA HIS A 79 21.67 -4.33 -24.81
C HIS A 79 22.28 -5.29 -25.83
N ALA A 80 22.17 -4.96 -27.11
CA ALA A 80 22.91 -5.60 -28.19
C ALA A 80 24.05 -4.67 -28.67
N PRO A 81 25.29 -5.16 -28.83
CA PRO A 81 26.40 -4.33 -29.31
C PRO A 81 26.30 -4.12 -30.82
N THR A 82 26.13 -2.88 -31.28
CA THR A 82 26.15 -2.54 -32.71
C THR A 82 27.52 -2.02 -33.14
N SER A 83 28.13 -2.75 -34.07
CA SER A 83 29.38 -2.38 -34.73
C SER A 83 29.16 -1.89 -36.16
N SER A 84 29.98 -0.91 -36.57
CA SER A 84 30.23 -0.46 -37.96
C SER A 84 29.14 0.35 -38.71
N THR A 85 29.63 1.33 -39.46
CA THR A 85 28.90 2.36 -40.23
C THR A 85 28.88 2.07 -41.73
N SER A 86 27.82 2.47 -42.45
CA SER A 86 27.89 3.20 -43.75
C SER A 86 26.51 3.42 -44.39
N GLY A 87 26.32 4.56 -45.08
CA GLY A 87 25.24 4.73 -46.08
C GLY A 87 24.40 6.02 -45.97
N SER A 88 24.76 7.07 -46.72
CA SER A 88 23.85 8.19 -47.09
C SER A 88 22.94 7.76 -48.28
N SER A 89 21.91 8.46 -48.76
CA SER A 89 21.47 9.87 -48.68
C SER A 89 20.02 10.02 -49.23
N GLY A 90 19.28 11.09 -48.89
CA GLY A 90 18.01 11.41 -49.57
C GLY A 90 17.29 12.69 -49.10
N SER A 91 17.54 13.82 -49.78
CA SER A 91 16.83 15.11 -49.66
C SER A 91 15.94 15.31 -50.89
N SER A 92 14.88 16.12 -50.97
CA SER A 92 14.12 16.96 -50.01
C SER A 92 12.87 17.50 -50.74
N GLY A 93 11.82 17.91 -50.02
CA GLY A 93 10.66 18.61 -50.60
C GLY A 93 10.17 19.76 -49.71
N SER A 94 10.30 20.99 -50.20
CA SER A 94 9.88 22.26 -49.59
C SER A 94 9.14 23.08 -50.67
N SER A 95 8.19 23.96 -50.41
CA SER A 95 7.65 24.52 -49.16
C SER A 95 6.34 25.28 -49.44
N GLY A 96 5.49 25.47 -48.42
CA GLY A 96 4.40 26.44 -48.44
C GLY A 96 4.45 27.32 -47.19
N SER A 97 4.64 28.63 -47.37
CA SER A 97 4.61 29.68 -46.34
C SER A 97 3.31 30.50 -46.49
N SER A 98 2.72 31.15 -45.49
CA SER A 98 2.91 31.16 -44.03
C SER A 98 1.76 31.97 -43.42
N GLY A 99 1.20 31.55 -42.28
CA GLY A 99 0.27 32.36 -41.47
C GLY A 99 0.93 32.74 -40.14
N THR A 100 0.92 34.02 -39.77
CA THR A 100 1.65 34.53 -38.60
C THR A 100 0.83 34.53 -37.30
N SER A 101 1.32 33.75 -36.34
CA SER A 101 1.41 34.06 -34.90
C SER A 101 0.14 34.50 -34.12
N GLY A 102 -0.41 33.56 -33.35
CA GLY A 102 -0.90 33.85 -31.99
C GLY A 102 0.24 33.68 -30.97
N THR A 103 0.28 34.49 -29.91
CA THR A 103 1.33 34.49 -28.89
C THR A 103 1.14 33.41 -27.82
N SER A 104 2.23 33.08 -27.13
CA SER A 104 2.45 31.85 -26.35
C SER A 104 1.49 31.55 -25.21
N GLY A 105 1.08 30.29 -25.10
CA GLY A 105 0.86 29.59 -23.83
C GLY A 105 2.00 28.60 -23.59
N THR A 106 2.58 28.59 -22.39
CA THR A 106 3.70 27.70 -22.02
C THR A 106 3.24 26.29 -21.64
N SER A 107 4.15 25.32 -21.78
CA SER A 107 3.89 23.87 -21.75
C SER A 107 3.30 23.32 -20.44
N GLY A 108 2.47 22.29 -20.57
CA GLY A 108 2.19 21.28 -19.54
C GLY A 108 2.53 19.89 -20.10
N THR A 109 3.49 19.20 -19.48
CA THR A 109 4.07 17.95 -20.00
C THR A 109 3.44 16.69 -19.39
N SER A 110 3.53 15.59 -20.15
CA SER A 110 3.64 14.19 -19.70
C SER A 110 2.57 13.61 -18.77
N SER A 111 1.94 12.54 -19.27
CA SER A 111 1.63 11.28 -18.58
C SER A 111 1.54 11.33 -17.06
N THR A 112 0.34 11.13 -16.52
CA THR A 112 0.15 10.82 -15.09
C THR A 112 0.91 9.56 -14.71
N SER A 113 2.03 9.73 -14.01
CA SER A 113 2.63 8.68 -13.18
C SER A 113 1.55 8.07 -12.29
N GLY A 114 1.56 6.75 -12.14
CA GLY A 114 0.56 6.04 -11.34
C GLY A 114 0.38 6.68 -9.97
N THR A 115 -0.87 7.00 -9.62
CA THR A 115 -1.22 7.39 -8.26
C THR A 115 -0.80 6.27 -7.33
N SER A 116 0.11 6.58 -6.41
CA SER A 116 0.46 5.68 -5.31
C SER A 116 -0.81 5.15 -4.67
N SER A 117 -1.04 3.84 -4.78
CA SER A 117 -2.14 3.17 -4.10
C SER A 117 -2.07 3.53 -2.62
N THR A 118 -3.12 4.16 -2.11
CA THR A 118 -3.25 4.39 -0.68
C THR A 118 -3.28 3.03 0.00
N SER A 119 -2.26 2.74 0.80
CA SER A 119 -2.25 1.59 1.71
C SER A 119 -3.59 1.54 2.44
N GLY A 120 -4.35 0.47 2.23
CA GLY A 120 -5.72 0.35 2.74
C GLY A 120 -5.76 0.62 4.24
N SER A 121 -6.67 1.50 4.66
CA SER A 121 -6.84 1.83 6.08
C SER A 121 -7.15 0.56 6.85
N SER A 122 -6.23 0.15 7.72
CA SER A 122 -6.41 -1.00 8.62
C SER A 122 -7.74 -0.90 9.36
N GLY A 123 -8.59 -1.91 9.22
CA GLY A 123 -9.92 -1.92 9.82
C GLY A 123 -9.88 -1.74 11.33
N SER A 124 -10.83 -0.97 11.87
CA SER A 124 -10.96 -0.75 13.32
C SER A 124 -11.24 -2.08 14.03
N SER A 125 -10.22 -2.63 14.70
CA SER A 125 -10.33 -3.86 15.48
C SER A 125 -11.39 -3.75 16.59
N GLY A 126 -12.37 -4.66 16.59
CA GLY A 126 -13.38 -4.73 17.64
C GLY A 126 -12.80 -5.09 19.01
N SER A 127 -13.39 -4.55 20.09
CA SER A 127 -12.91 -4.76 21.45
C SER A 127 -12.95 -6.24 21.87
N PRO A 128 -11.90 -6.78 22.53
CA PRO A 128 -11.90 -8.15 23.02
C PRO A 128 -12.88 -8.34 24.19
N ALA A 129 -13.65 -9.43 24.14
CA ALA A 129 -14.53 -9.83 25.24
C ALA A 129 -13.72 -10.45 26.40
N SER A 130 -13.92 -9.96 27.62
CA SER A 130 -13.23 -10.47 28.81
C SER A 130 -13.86 -11.78 29.30
N SER A 131 -13.09 -12.87 29.22
CA SER A 131 -13.43 -14.18 29.81
C SER A 131 -12.64 -14.36 31.10
N GLY A 132 -13.31 -14.20 32.25
CA GLY A 132 -12.66 -14.29 33.55
C GLY A 132 -12.68 -15.70 34.16
N THR A 133 -11.53 -16.17 34.64
CA THR A 133 -11.44 -17.23 35.65
C THR A 133 -10.31 -16.93 36.64
N THR A 134 -10.62 -16.99 37.94
CA THR A 134 -9.65 -17.15 39.03
C THR A 134 -9.04 -18.56 38.95
N SER A 135 -7.84 -18.88 39.45
CA SER A 135 -7.51 -18.86 40.90
C SER A 135 -6.03 -19.23 41.20
N THR A 136 -5.50 -18.66 42.28
CA THR A 136 -4.49 -19.22 43.23
C THR A 136 -3.01 -19.43 42.81
N SER A 137 -2.10 -19.16 43.76
CA SER A 137 -0.65 -18.96 43.60
C SER A 137 0.23 -19.80 44.56
N SER A 138 1.44 -20.18 44.11
CA SER A 138 2.63 -20.54 44.93
C SER A 138 3.89 -20.30 44.07
N GLY A 139 4.81 -19.37 44.37
CA GLY A 139 6.01 -19.57 45.22
C GLY A 139 7.08 -20.46 44.53
N THR A 140 8.28 -20.01 44.12
CA THR A 140 9.27 -19.16 44.85
C THR A 140 10.30 -18.49 43.91
N SER A 141 10.85 -17.36 44.37
CA SER A 141 11.98 -16.50 43.90
C SER A 141 13.27 -17.23 43.46
N SER A 142 14.28 -16.64 42.80
CA SER A 142 14.55 -15.31 42.17
C SER A 142 15.57 -15.55 41.00
N THR A 143 16.19 -14.62 40.25
CA THR A 143 16.42 -13.15 40.20
C THR A 143 16.74 -12.85 38.69
N THR A 144 16.80 -11.66 38.09
CA THR A 144 17.06 -10.26 38.49
C THR A 144 16.07 -9.29 37.85
N SER A 145 15.55 -8.34 38.62
CA SER A 145 14.61 -7.31 38.13
C SER A 145 15.32 -6.19 37.37
N GLN A 146 14.98 -5.98 36.10
CA GLN A 146 14.88 -4.62 35.57
C GLN A 146 13.41 -4.20 35.64
N SER A 147 13.14 -3.19 36.47
CA SER A 147 11.81 -2.60 36.62
C SER A 147 11.52 -1.69 35.43
N ASN A 148 10.98 -2.24 34.35
CA ASN A 148 10.44 -1.44 33.25
C ASN A 148 9.15 -0.73 33.70
N THR A 149 9.32 0.46 34.28
CA THR A 149 8.26 1.41 34.56
C THR A 149 7.64 1.90 33.25
N SER A 150 6.32 1.74 33.10
CA SER A 150 5.43 2.37 32.10
C SER A 150 6.00 2.59 30.69
N ASN A 151 5.47 1.87 29.69
CA ASN A 151 5.74 2.08 28.27
C ASN A 151 5.83 3.58 27.91
N GLY A 152 7.04 4.07 27.69
CA GLY A 152 7.24 5.32 26.96
C GLY A 152 6.80 5.13 25.50
N SER A 153 6.86 6.18 24.70
CA SER A 153 6.51 6.13 23.27
C SER A 153 7.54 5.37 22.40
N ARG A 154 8.29 4.43 22.98
CA ARG A 154 9.36 3.67 22.32
C ARG A 154 8.92 2.24 22.06
N LEU A 155 9.12 1.76 20.84
CA LEU A 155 8.85 0.37 20.45
C LEU A 155 10.18 -0.35 20.16
N SER A 156 10.42 -1.46 20.84
CA SER A 156 11.55 -2.34 20.50
C SER A 156 11.21 -3.20 19.29
N LEU A 157 12.08 -3.19 18.29
CA LEU A 157 12.05 -4.09 17.14
C LEU A 157 13.14 -5.15 17.29
N ALA A 158 12.78 -6.42 17.12
CA ALA A 158 13.72 -7.54 17.08
C ALA A 158 13.69 -8.17 15.68
N LEU A 159 14.70 -7.86 14.87
CA LEU A 159 14.79 -8.26 13.46
C LEU A 159 15.60 -9.55 13.34
N VAL A 160 14.93 -10.68 13.14
CA VAL A 160 15.53 -12.02 13.08
C VAL A 160 15.86 -12.37 11.63
N ASN A 161 17.12 -12.66 11.33
CA ASN A 161 17.52 -13.09 9.99
C ASN A 161 17.49 -14.62 9.86
N ASN A 162 16.44 -15.19 9.27
CA ASN A 162 16.39 -16.60 8.87
C ASN A 162 16.82 -16.82 7.41
N TYR A 163 16.94 -15.74 6.63
CA TYR A 163 17.43 -15.75 5.26
C TYR A 163 18.90 -16.16 5.19
N ALA A 164 19.30 -16.83 4.11
CA ALA A 164 20.64 -17.44 4.01
C ALA A 164 21.77 -16.42 3.79
N GLY A 165 21.45 -15.24 3.24
CA GLY A 165 22.41 -14.21 2.88
C GLY A 165 22.21 -12.89 3.63
N LYS A 166 22.59 -11.79 2.97
CA LYS A 166 22.58 -10.44 3.55
C LYS A 166 21.17 -9.85 3.48
N VAL A 167 20.78 -9.15 4.54
CA VAL A 167 19.52 -8.40 4.59
C VAL A 167 19.77 -6.99 5.12
N ASN A 168 19.21 -5.99 4.46
CA ASN A 168 19.08 -4.63 4.97
C ASN A 168 17.62 -4.38 5.36
N ALA A 169 17.39 -3.83 6.55
CA ALA A 169 16.09 -3.34 6.98
C ALA A 169 15.99 -1.82 6.89
N TYR A 170 14.75 -1.32 6.79
CA TYR A 170 14.42 0.10 6.80
C TYR A 170 13.11 0.29 7.57
N VAL A 171 12.92 1.42 8.26
CA VAL A 171 11.63 1.77 8.84
C VAL A 171 11.20 3.13 8.32
N THR A 172 9.97 3.23 7.84
CA THR A 172 9.37 4.45 7.30
C THR A 172 7.99 4.65 7.91
N GLY A 173 7.53 5.88 8.06
CA GLY A 173 6.16 6.16 8.49
C GLY A 173 5.91 7.64 8.70
N LEU A 174 4.89 7.97 9.49
CA LEU A 174 4.56 9.32 9.91
C LEU A 174 4.79 9.51 11.41
N SER A 175 5.33 10.67 11.80
CA SER A 175 5.45 11.12 13.19
C SER A 175 4.06 11.28 13.85
N PRO A 176 3.99 11.53 15.17
CA PRO A 176 2.74 11.92 15.82
C PRO A 176 2.17 13.24 15.27
N GLY A 177 3.02 14.11 14.72
CA GLY A 177 2.65 15.34 14.03
C GLY A 177 2.23 15.16 12.56
N GLY A 178 2.29 13.93 12.03
CA GLY A 178 1.98 13.64 10.62
C GLY A 178 3.12 13.93 9.63
N GLU A 179 4.33 14.16 10.12
CA GLU A 179 5.51 14.42 9.28
C GLU A 179 6.12 13.11 8.79
N LEU A 180 6.62 13.06 7.56
CA LEU A 180 7.35 11.90 7.05
C LEU A 180 8.63 11.66 7.86
N VAL A 181 8.79 10.42 8.36
CA VAL A 181 9.99 9.96 9.08
C VAL A 181 10.54 8.67 8.48
N MET A 182 11.87 8.52 8.60
CA MET A 182 12.59 7.27 8.40
C MET A 182 13.50 7.02 9.59
N LEU A 183 13.65 5.77 10.02
CA LEU A 183 14.55 5.42 11.14
C LEU A 183 16.00 5.30 10.63
N GLN A 184 16.94 5.91 11.35
CA GLN A 184 18.37 5.76 11.13
C GLN A 184 18.94 4.60 11.97
N PRO A 185 20.11 4.04 11.61
CA PRO A 185 20.72 2.92 12.34
C PRO A 185 21.07 3.17 13.81
N ASP A 186 21.13 4.44 14.23
CA ASP A 186 21.33 4.85 15.63
C ASP A 186 20.02 4.89 16.46
N GLY A 187 18.87 4.59 15.84
CA GLY A 187 17.56 4.63 16.48
C GLY A 187 16.92 6.02 16.53
N THR A 188 17.43 7.00 15.77
CA THR A 188 16.82 8.34 15.64
C THR A 188 15.94 8.45 14.39
N PHE A 189 14.94 9.34 14.40
CA PHE A 189 14.20 9.68 13.19
C PHE A 189 14.96 10.71 12.34
N TYR A 190 15.18 10.36 11.07
CA TYR A 190 15.44 11.30 9.99
C TYR A 190 14.11 11.77 9.40
N TYR A 191 14.05 13.05 9.02
CA TYR A 191 12.88 13.68 8.40
C TYR A 191 13.24 14.07 6.96
N PRO A 192 12.88 13.24 5.95
CA PRO A 192 13.10 13.56 4.55
C PRO A 192 12.39 14.85 4.14
N THR A 193 13.08 15.73 3.42
CA THR A 193 12.53 17.00 2.93
C THR A 193 12.72 17.17 1.43
N CYS A 194 11.86 17.98 0.81
CA CYS A 194 11.96 18.41 -0.58
C CYS A 194 11.29 19.79 -0.74
N GLY A 195 11.59 20.51 -1.82
CA GLY A 195 10.95 21.80 -2.10
C GLY A 195 9.47 21.65 -2.46
N SER A 196 8.65 22.68 -2.22
CA SER A 196 7.20 22.64 -2.46
C SER A 196 6.77 22.52 -3.93
N GLY A 197 7.72 22.67 -4.87
CA GLY A 197 7.55 22.38 -6.29
C GLY A 197 8.04 20.99 -6.73
N GLN A 198 8.50 20.13 -5.82
CA GLN A 198 9.14 18.85 -6.18
C GLN A 198 8.11 17.82 -6.71
N THR A 199 7.93 17.77 -8.03
CA THR A 199 7.07 16.76 -8.69
C THR A 199 7.85 15.54 -9.18
N THR A 200 9.13 15.68 -9.52
CA THR A 200 10.03 14.56 -9.86
C THR A 200 10.54 13.89 -8.57
N PRO A 201 10.52 12.56 -8.44
CA PRO A 201 11.05 11.87 -7.26
C PRO A 201 12.53 12.22 -6.98
N LEU A 202 12.80 12.79 -5.80
CA LEU A 202 14.14 13.13 -5.33
C LEU A 202 14.68 12.00 -4.45
N LEU A 203 15.83 11.42 -4.78
CA LEU A 203 16.43 10.31 -4.02
C LEU A 203 16.77 10.72 -2.58
N VAL A 204 16.36 9.90 -1.61
CA VAL A 204 16.82 10.02 -0.23
C VAL A 204 18.25 9.51 -0.12
N THR A 205 19.19 10.41 0.18
CA THR A 205 20.63 10.10 0.26
C THR A 205 21.14 9.85 1.68
N THR A 206 20.36 10.19 2.71
CA THR A 206 20.67 9.86 4.11
C THR A 206 20.65 8.35 4.33
N ASN A 207 21.67 7.82 5.02
CA ASN A 207 21.73 6.40 5.31
C ASN A 207 20.66 5.98 6.35
N THR A 208 19.65 5.27 5.87
CA THR A 208 18.56 4.68 6.67
C THR A 208 18.57 3.15 6.61
N ALA A 209 19.58 2.54 5.98
CA ALA A 209 19.73 1.09 5.92
C ALA A 209 20.28 0.54 7.24
N ILE A 210 19.54 -0.39 7.85
CA ILE A 210 19.88 -1.09 9.09
C ILE A 210 20.32 -2.52 8.70
N PRO A 211 21.63 -2.83 8.64
CA PRO A 211 22.08 -4.17 8.26
C PRO A 211 21.71 -5.19 9.32
N LEU A 212 21.15 -6.33 8.90
CA LEU A 212 20.96 -7.48 9.78
C LEU A 212 22.25 -8.30 9.88
N GLY A 213 22.42 -9.01 11.00
CA GLY A 213 23.51 -9.97 11.15
C GLY A 213 23.33 -11.22 10.27
N ALA A 214 24.22 -12.20 10.43
CA ALA A 214 24.17 -13.48 9.72
C ALA A 214 22.89 -14.30 10.04
N LYS A 215 22.63 -15.35 9.26
CA LYS A 215 21.51 -16.27 9.51
C LYS A 215 21.51 -16.79 10.96
N GLY A 216 20.34 -16.79 11.58
CA GLY A 216 20.10 -17.17 12.98
C GLY A 216 20.35 -16.05 14.00
N SER A 217 20.82 -14.88 13.57
CA SER A 217 21.01 -13.73 14.47
C SER A 217 19.76 -12.85 14.60
N THR A 218 19.73 -12.02 15.63
CA THR A 218 18.73 -10.96 15.83
C THR A 218 19.43 -9.60 15.91
N THR A 219 19.02 -8.66 15.07
CA THR A 219 19.37 -7.24 15.21
C THR A 219 18.26 -6.52 15.96
N SER A 220 18.58 -5.91 17.10
CA SER A 220 17.63 -5.11 17.87
C SER A 220 17.79 -3.63 17.59
N ILE A 221 16.67 -2.94 17.33
CA ILE A 221 16.62 -1.47 17.19
C ILE A 221 15.37 -0.93 17.90
N THR A 222 15.34 0.35 18.24
CA THR A 222 14.19 0.98 18.91
C THR A 222 13.63 2.11 18.04
N ILE A 223 12.32 2.10 17.79
CA ILE A 223 11.60 3.27 17.29
C ILE A 223 11.51 4.28 18.44
N PRO A 224 11.97 5.53 18.27
CA PRO A 224 12.19 6.45 19.39
C PRO A 224 10.94 7.16 19.92
N ASP A 225 9.87 7.23 19.11
CA ASP A 225 8.58 7.83 19.44
C ASP A 225 7.44 7.07 18.72
N TYR A 226 6.18 7.41 18.99
CA TYR A 226 5.02 6.83 18.28
C TYR A 226 5.11 7.06 16.76
N ILE A 227 4.61 6.11 15.98
CA ILE A 227 4.72 6.13 14.51
C ILE A 227 3.45 5.56 13.86
N GLN A 228 2.97 6.22 12.81
CA GLN A 228 1.71 5.92 12.13
C GLN A 228 1.94 5.58 10.66
N ALA A 229 1.04 4.79 10.05
CA ALA A 229 1.13 4.39 8.64
C ALA A 229 2.54 3.85 8.28
N ALA A 230 3.11 3.05 9.18
CA ALA A 230 4.51 2.69 9.14
C ALA A 230 4.74 1.34 8.46
N ARG A 231 5.91 1.18 7.84
CA ARG A 231 6.39 -0.06 7.24
C ARG A 231 7.80 -0.36 7.72
N VAL A 232 8.04 -1.60 8.12
CA VAL A 232 9.39 -2.14 8.32
C VAL A 232 9.70 -2.99 7.09
N TRP A 233 10.60 -2.48 6.25
CA TRP A 233 11.00 -3.07 4.98
C TRP A 233 12.25 -3.92 5.16
N PHE A 234 12.40 -4.92 4.29
CA PHE A 234 13.59 -5.76 4.19
C PHE A 234 13.97 -5.94 2.73
N ALA A 235 15.25 -5.87 2.41
CA ALA A 235 15.81 -6.23 1.11
C ALA A 235 16.96 -7.21 1.27
N ALA A 236 16.96 -8.26 0.45
CA ALA A 236 18.01 -9.27 0.40
C ALA A 236 19.06 -8.93 -0.66
N GLU A 237 20.33 -9.23 -0.34
CA GLU A 237 21.55 -9.03 -1.13
C GLU A 237 21.90 -7.59 -1.56
N ASP A 238 20.93 -6.69 -1.70
CA ASP A 238 21.11 -5.30 -2.14
C ASP A 238 20.33 -4.31 -1.22
N VAL A 239 20.15 -3.06 -1.67
CA VAL A 239 19.52 -1.95 -0.94
C VAL A 239 18.30 -1.40 -1.67
N LEU A 240 17.27 -1.02 -0.92
CA LEU A 240 16.13 -0.28 -1.48
C LEU A 240 16.49 1.16 -1.80
N LYS A 241 15.84 1.73 -2.82
CA LYS A 241 15.90 3.16 -3.13
C LYS A 241 14.58 3.82 -2.75
N PHE A 242 14.64 4.78 -1.84
CA PHE A 242 13.50 5.60 -1.44
C PHE A 242 13.64 7.00 -2.02
N TYR A 243 12.53 7.59 -2.46
CA TYR A 243 12.51 8.94 -3.03
C TYR A 243 11.42 9.77 -2.34
N VAL A 244 11.47 11.09 -2.49
CA VAL A 244 10.46 12.02 -1.97
C VAL A 244 9.95 12.98 -3.03
N VAL A 245 8.67 13.35 -2.88
CA VAL A 245 7.97 14.36 -3.68
C VAL A 245 7.15 15.25 -2.76
N TRP A 246 6.72 16.42 -3.24
CA TRP A 246 5.81 17.28 -2.51
C TRP A 246 4.36 16.85 -2.71
N ASN A 247 3.68 16.43 -1.64
CA ASN A 247 2.25 16.16 -1.69
C ASN A 247 1.48 17.47 -1.53
N LYS A 248 0.85 17.93 -2.63
CA LYS A 248 0.05 19.16 -2.66
C LYS A 248 -1.24 19.08 -1.84
N ALA A 249 -1.78 17.88 -1.60
CA ALA A 249 -3.02 17.72 -0.84
C ALA A 249 -2.80 17.85 0.67
N THR A 250 -1.65 17.38 1.18
CA THR A 250 -1.26 17.52 2.59
C THR A 250 -0.34 18.73 2.86
N ASN A 251 0.21 19.33 1.80
CA ASN A 251 1.21 20.40 1.84
C ASN A 251 2.46 20.00 2.66
N THR A 252 2.94 18.77 2.44
CA THR A 252 4.10 18.17 3.12
C THR A 252 4.93 17.30 2.15
N PRO A 253 6.21 16.99 2.46
CA PRO A 253 6.95 15.93 1.78
C PRO A 253 6.25 14.57 1.97
N ALA A 254 6.18 13.78 0.91
CA ALA A 254 5.67 12.42 0.92
C ALA A 254 6.69 11.45 0.31
N LEU A 255 6.69 10.22 0.82
CA LEU A 255 7.58 9.15 0.38
C LEU A 255 7.03 8.51 -0.91
N VAL A 256 7.89 8.40 -1.91
CA VAL A 256 7.67 7.52 -3.06
C VAL A 256 8.22 6.15 -2.67
N LEU A 257 7.32 5.19 -2.60
CA LEU A 257 7.63 3.81 -2.22
C LEU A 257 8.22 3.03 -3.40
N PRO A 258 9.10 2.04 -3.17
CA PRO A 258 9.54 1.13 -4.21
C PRO A 258 8.35 0.43 -4.89
N SER A 259 8.34 0.39 -6.22
CA SER A 259 7.32 -0.32 -6.98
C SER A 259 7.71 -1.78 -7.21
N ALA A 260 6.83 -2.71 -6.83
CA ALA A 260 7.00 -4.14 -7.10
C ALA A 260 6.68 -4.49 -8.57
N VAL A 261 5.89 -3.64 -9.25
CA VAL A 261 5.35 -3.86 -10.59
C VAL A 261 6.19 -3.19 -11.66
N ASN A 262 6.66 -1.95 -11.44
CA ASN A 262 7.38 -1.20 -12.47
C ASN A 262 8.80 -1.79 -12.70
N PRO A 263 9.09 -2.36 -13.89
CA PRO A 263 10.41 -2.92 -14.20
C PRO A 263 11.51 -1.85 -14.30
N SER A 264 11.14 -0.58 -14.46
CA SER A 264 12.06 0.57 -14.43
C SER A 264 12.28 1.15 -13.02
N ASP A 265 11.70 0.57 -11.97
CA ASP A 265 12.00 0.98 -10.59
C ASP A 265 13.45 0.61 -10.22
N ALA A 266 14.16 1.51 -9.53
CA ALA A 266 15.55 1.26 -9.14
C ALA A 266 15.72 0.09 -8.14
N SER A 267 14.61 -0.40 -7.56
CA SER A 267 14.53 -1.58 -6.69
C SER A 267 13.82 -2.78 -7.36
N ALA A 268 13.51 -2.71 -8.66
CA ALA A 268 12.70 -3.72 -9.37
C ALA A 268 13.31 -5.13 -9.35
N ALA A 269 14.64 -5.24 -9.39
CA ALA A 269 15.36 -6.52 -9.35
C ALA A 269 15.67 -7.03 -7.92
N VAL A 270 15.46 -6.19 -6.90
CA VAL A 270 15.77 -6.55 -5.50
C VAL A 270 14.68 -7.48 -4.96
N ASN A 271 15.05 -8.52 -4.21
CA ASN A 271 14.07 -9.31 -3.47
C ASN A 271 13.79 -8.61 -2.13
N TRP A 272 12.58 -8.09 -1.97
CA TRP A 272 12.19 -7.31 -0.80
C TRP A 272 10.76 -7.62 -0.34
N GLY A 273 10.43 -7.19 0.86
CA GLY A 273 9.10 -7.28 1.47
C GLY A 273 8.97 -6.31 2.63
N PHE A 274 7.78 -6.16 3.20
CA PHE A 274 7.57 -5.33 4.38
C PHE A 274 6.51 -5.92 5.31
N VAL A 275 6.54 -5.47 6.56
CA VAL A 275 5.42 -5.60 7.50
C VAL A 275 4.89 -4.21 7.82
N GLU A 276 3.58 -4.09 7.97
CA GLU A 276 2.90 -2.83 8.27
C GLU A 276 2.66 -2.71 9.77
N LEU A 277 2.74 -1.49 10.31
CA LEU A 277 2.39 -1.20 11.69
C LEU A 277 1.87 0.21 11.92
N THR A 278 1.12 0.38 13.00
CA THR A 278 0.83 1.68 13.63
C THR A 278 0.99 1.53 15.13
N PHE A 279 1.84 2.36 15.72
CA PHE A 279 2.13 2.39 17.15
C PHE A 279 1.76 3.75 17.73
N LEU A 280 0.78 3.74 18.63
CA LEU A 280 0.16 4.89 19.28
C LEU A 280 0.14 4.69 20.79
N SER A 281 -0.23 5.75 21.52
CA SER A 281 -0.50 5.66 22.97
C SER A 281 -1.66 4.73 23.34
N SER A 282 -2.51 4.37 22.36
CA SER A 282 -3.58 3.37 22.49
C SER A 282 -3.12 1.93 22.25
N GLY A 283 -1.91 1.71 21.71
CA GLY A 283 -1.37 0.39 21.43
C GLY A 283 -0.61 0.27 20.11
N LEU A 284 -0.24 -0.96 19.78
CA LEU A 284 0.32 -1.37 18.50
C LEU A 284 -0.72 -2.19 17.72
N TRP A 285 -0.78 -1.96 16.41
CA TRP A 285 -1.33 -2.88 15.41
C TRP A 285 -0.23 -3.17 14.40
N ALA A 286 -0.03 -4.44 14.04
CA ALA A 286 0.95 -4.86 13.03
C ALA A 286 0.46 -6.06 12.22
N ASN A 287 0.78 -6.12 10.93
CA ASN A 287 0.32 -7.17 10.03
C ASN A 287 1.35 -7.55 8.97
N LEU A 288 1.25 -8.79 8.48
CA LEU A 288 1.76 -9.19 7.18
C LEU A 288 0.78 -8.68 6.10
N SER A 289 1.28 -8.38 4.91
CA SER A 289 0.46 -7.89 3.80
C SER A 289 0.94 -8.50 2.48
N TYR A 290 0.01 -9.15 1.79
CA TYR A 290 0.12 -9.70 0.44
C TYR A 290 -0.90 -9.02 -0.50
N VAL A 291 -1.46 -7.89 -0.08
CA VAL A 291 -2.45 -7.09 -0.84
C VAL A 291 -1.83 -6.51 -2.11
N ASP A 292 -0.55 -6.14 -2.06
CA ASP A 292 0.20 -5.66 -3.23
C ASP A 292 0.95 -6.82 -3.93
N PHE A 293 1.77 -7.57 -3.19
CA PHE A 293 2.57 -8.67 -3.74
C PHE A 293 3.15 -9.56 -2.62
N ILE A 294 3.75 -10.68 -3.02
CA ILE A 294 4.56 -11.59 -2.21
C ILE A 294 6.01 -11.47 -2.68
N GLY A 295 6.91 -10.98 -1.84
CA GLY A 295 8.35 -10.98 -2.10
C GLY A 295 9.09 -11.79 -1.06
N LEU A 296 9.98 -11.17 -0.28
CA LEU A 296 10.63 -11.85 0.84
C LEU A 296 9.59 -12.46 1.79
N LEU A 297 9.86 -13.70 2.19
CA LEU A 297 9.02 -14.42 3.15
C LEU A 297 9.21 -13.80 4.54
N LEU A 298 8.12 -13.31 5.13
CA LEU A 298 8.12 -12.63 6.43
C LEU A 298 7.15 -13.30 7.39
N GLY A 299 7.51 -13.30 8.67
CA GLY A 299 6.64 -13.66 9.79
C GLY A 299 6.77 -12.64 10.92
N ILE A 300 5.76 -12.53 11.79
CA ILE A 300 5.75 -11.57 12.91
C ILE A 300 5.33 -12.20 14.23
N GLN A 301 5.85 -11.64 15.31
CA GLN A 301 5.50 -11.99 16.68
C GLN A 301 5.43 -10.71 17.52
N LEU A 302 4.40 -10.60 18.36
CA LEU A 302 4.20 -9.49 19.28
C LEU A 302 4.29 -10.00 20.72
N GLU A 303 5.29 -9.51 21.44
CA GLU A 303 5.44 -9.66 22.88
C GLU A 303 4.78 -8.48 23.59
N GLN A 304 4.14 -8.72 24.74
CA GLN A 304 3.35 -7.70 25.44
C GLN A 304 3.58 -7.75 26.95
N ASN A 305 3.59 -6.58 27.59
CA ASN A 305 3.67 -6.48 29.05
C ASN A 305 2.33 -6.88 29.69
N GLY A 306 2.34 -7.98 30.47
CA GLY A 306 1.15 -8.50 31.17
C GLY A 306 0.14 -9.22 30.27
N SER A 307 0.51 -9.58 29.04
CA SER A 307 -0.31 -10.38 28.12
C SER A 307 0.53 -11.49 27.49
N GLY A 308 -0.12 -12.42 26.80
CA GLY A 308 0.57 -13.49 26.08
C GLY A 308 1.31 -12.99 24.83
N VAL A 309 1.95 -13.93 24.13
CA VAL A 309 2.61 -13.69 22.84
C VAL A 309 1.61 -13.95 21.72
N GLN A 310 1.53 -13.03 20.75
CA GLN A 310 0.79 -13.22 19.50
C GLN A 310 1.76 -13.49 18.35
N THR A 311 1.34 -14.22 17.32
CA THR A 311 2.14 -14.50 16.13
C THR A 311 1.29 -14.44 14.88
N ALA A 312 1.92 -14.18 13.74
CA ALA A 312 1.42 -14.56 12.41
C ALA A 312 2.60 -15.13 11.62
N GLN A 313 2.48 -16.40 11.22
CA GLN A 313 3.63 -17.16 10.71
C GLN A 313 3.97 -16.83 9.26
N GLY A 314 2.98 -16.34 8.49
CA GLY A 314 3.16 -16.00 7.09
C GLY A 314 3.39 -17.23 6.21
N LEU A 315 4.00 -17.01 5.06
CA LEU A 315 4.19 -18.02 4.02
C LEU A 315 5.29 -19.04 4.33
N THR A 316 5.07 -20.29 3.90
CA THR A 316 6.05 -21.38 4.01
C THR A 316 7.26 -21.18 3.10
N SER A 317 8.38 -21.84 3.40
CA SER A 317 9.68 -21.63 2.73
C SER A 317 9.70 -21.91 1.22
N ASN A 318 8.77 -22.73 0.71
CA ASN A 318 8.58 -23.03 -0.71
C ASN A 318 7.36 -22.32 -1.34
N ALA A 319 6.76 -21.35 -0.65
CA ALA A 319 5.48 -20.77 -1.06
C ALA A 319 5.53 -20.10 -2.43
N ILE A 320 6.56 -19.32 -2.77
CA ILE A 320 6.60 -18.59 -4.05
C ILE A 320 6.46 -19.54 -5.25
N SER A 321 7.24 -20.63 -5.30
CA SER A 321 7.11 -21.60 -6.40
C SER A 321 5.76 -22.33 -6.36
N SER A 322 5.31 -22.76 -5.18
CA SER A 322 4.07 -23.54 -5.04
C SER A 322 2.81 -22.70 -5.34
N ILE A 323 2.85 -21.40 -5.08
CA ILE A 323 1.83 -20.42 -5.46
C ILE A 323 1.85 -20.23 -6.97
N CYS A 324 3.02 -20.09 -7.61
CA CYS A 324 3.10 -19.97 -9.06
C CYS A 324 2.62 -21.22 -9.79
N ASP A 325 2.97 -22.41 -9.33
CA ASP A 325 2.47 -23.68 -9.87
C ASP A 325 0.93 -23.77 -9.75
N ALA A 326 0.37 -23.36 -8.61
CA ALA A 326 -1.08 -23.34 -8.38
C ALA A 326 -1.82 -22.29 -9.23
N LEU A 327 -1.20 -21.11 -9.45
CA LEU A 327 -1.75 -20.07 -10.31
C LEU A 327 -1.69 -20.47 -11.80
N ASP A 328 -0.64 -21.14 -12.25
CA ASP A 328 -0.55 -21.66 -13.63
C ASP A 328 -1.54 -22.81 -13.88
N ALA A 329 -1.74 -23.70 -12.89
CA ALA A 329 -2.81 -24.67 -12.91
C ALA A 329 -4.19 -24.00 -13.02
N GLN A 330 -4.43 -22.90 -12.30
CA GLN A 330 -5.70 -22.16 -12.40
C GLN A 330 -5.87 -21.45 -13.75
N THR A 331 -4.83 -20.82 -14.30
CA THR A 331 -4.86 -20.29 -15.69
C THR A 331 -5.23 -21.37 -16.70
N THR A 332 -4.80 -22.62 -16.49
CA THR A 332 -5.17 -23.75 -17.36
C THR A 332 -6.66 -24.11 -17.26
N VAL A 333 -7.32 -23.82 -16.13
CA VAL A 333 -8.75 -24.10 -15.91
C VAL A 333 -9.66 -23.03 -16.52
N ASP A 334 -9.36 -21.74 -16.29
CA ASP A 334 -10.28 -20.63 -16.61
C ASP A 334 -9.76 -19.65 -17.70
N GLY A 335 -8.51 -19.80 -18.15
CA GLY A 335 -7.87 -18.95 -19.14
C GLY A 335 -7.53 -17.53 -18.66
N GLN A 336 -7.72 -17.22 -17.36
CA GLN A 336 -7.42 -15.92 -16.79
C GLN A 336 -5.93 -15.75 -16.48
N ALA A 337 -5.49 -14.52 -16.26
CA ALA A 337 -4.07 -14.14 -16.16
C ALA A 337 -3.38 -14.51 -14.84
N TRP A 338 -3.82 -15.57 -14.14
CA TRP A 338 -3.24 -15.99 -12.85
C TRP A 338 -1.73 -16.29 -12.92
N SER A 339 -1.25 -16.99 -13.95
CA SER A 339 0.20 -17.24 -14.13
C SER A 339 1.02 -15.97 -14.40
N LYS A 340 0.39 -14.90 -14.90
CA LYS A 340 1.03 -13.59 -15.12
C LYS A 340 1.26 -12.79 -13.84
N LEU A 341 0.78 -13.28 -12.70
CA LEU A 341 1.09 -12.69 -11.41
C LEU A 341 2.54 -13.00 -10.97
N CYS A 342 3.13 -14.08 -11.46
CA CYS A 342 4.50 -14.49 -11.08
C CYS A 342 5.56 -13.76 -11.91
N LEU A 343 6.47 -13.06 -11.23
CA LEU A 343 7.59 -12.34 -11.85
C LEU A 343 8.90 -13.08 -11.60
N ALA A 344 9.76 -13.13 -12.63
CA ALA A 344 11.06 -13.78 -12.57
C ALA A 344 12.21 -12.82 -12.93
N ASP A 345 13.36 -12.97 -12.28
CA ASP A 345 14.58 -12.25 -12.66
C ASP A 345 15.02 -12.59 -14.10
N SER A 346 16.02 -11.88 -14.64
CA SER A 346 16.52 -12.11 -16.00
C SER A 346 17.13 -13.51 -16.24
N ASN A 347 17.31 -14.31 -15.18
CA ASN A 347 17.81 -15.69 -15.23
C ASN A 347 16.68 -16.72 -15.13
N GLY A 348 15.42 -16.28 -14.95
CA GLY A 348 14.25 -17.14 -14.77
C GLY A 348 13.99 -17.57 -13.32
N ASN A 349 14.69 -17.00 -12.33
CA ASN A 349 14.41 -17.27 -10.91
C ASN A 349 13.17 -16.48 -10.48
N LEU A 350 12.18 -17.15 -9.89
CA LEU A 350 11.01 -16.47 -9.32
C LEU A 350 11.42 -15.44 -8.25
N LEU A 351 11.02 -14.20 -8.46
CA LEU A 351 11.40 -13.05 -7.64
C LEU A 351 10.27 -12.59 -6.73
N ARG A 352 9.02 -12.56 -7.24
CA ARG A 352 7.81 -12.18 -6.49
C ARG A 352 6.53 -12.63 -7.19
N VAL A 353 5.41 -12.63 -6.47
CA VAL A 353 4.06 -12.82 -7.02
C VAL A 353 3.25 -11.55 -6.78
N LEU A 354 2.77 -10.88 -7.82
CA LEU A 354 1.89 -9.72 -7.69
C LEU A 354 0.48 -10.12 -7.26
N SER A 355 -0.25 -9.22 -6.61
CA SER A 355 -1.71 -9.36 -6.51
C SER A 355 -2.38 -9.03 -7.86
N PRO A 356 -3.63 -9.49 -8.09
CA PRO A 356 -4.35 -9.20 -9.33
C PRO A 356 -4.46 -7.71 -9.64
N LEU A 357 -4.74 -6.86 -8.62
CA LEU A 357 -4.82 -5.41 -8.79
C LEU A 357 -3.49 -4.80 -9.25
N GLN A 358 -2.38 -5.24 -8.64
CA GLN A 358 -1.05 -4.75 -9.01
C GLN A 358 -0.66 -5.15 -10.43
N TYR A 359 -1.00 -6.37 -10.88
CA TYR A 359 -0.83 -6.76 -12.29
C TYR A 359 -1.73 -5.94 -13.23
N MET A 360 -2.99 -5.69 -12.85
CA MET A 360 -3.93 -4.87 -13.64
C MET A 360 -3.47 -3.42 -13.85
N SER A 361 -2.52 -2.91 -13.06
CA SER A 361 -1.89 -1.60 -13.31
C SER A 361 -1.04 -1.58 -14.58
N SER A 362 -0.56 -2.74 -15.05
CA SER A 362 0.21 -2.91 -16.29
C SER A 362 -0.65 -3.50 -17.42
N ASP A 363 -1.61 -4.36 -17.11
CA ASP A 363 -2.60 -4.88 -18.06
C ASP A 363 -4.04 -4.73 -17.52
N SER A 364 -4.66 -3.60 -17.83
CA SER A 364 -6.04 -3.29 -17.39
C SER A 364 -7.11 -4.18 -18.02
N SER A 365 -6.77 -5.04 -18.99
CA SER A 365 -7.68 -6.02 -19.58
C SER A 365 -7.72 -7.34 -18.79
N ALA A 366 -6.73 -7.58 -17.93
CA ALA A 366 -6.63 -8.79 -17.12
C ALA A 366 -7.87 -8.96 -16.20
N PHE A 367 -8.35 -10.19 -16.09
CA PHE A 367 -9.50 -10.57 -15.25
C PHE A 367 -10.84 -9.89 -15.59
N ALA A 368 -10.94 -9.11 -16.67
CA ALA A 368 -12.13 -8.32 -17.01
C ALA A 368 -13.43 -9.14 -17.13
N THR A 369 -13.33 -10.44 -17.47
CA THR A 369 -14.47 -11.36 -17.61
C THR A 369 -14.70 -12.27 -16.41
N LEU A 370 -13.76 -12.36 -15.46
CA LEU A 370 -13.77 -13.33 -14.35
C LEU A 370 -15.06 -13.26 -13.53
N TRP A 371 -15.41 -12.05 -13.07
CA TRP A 371 -16.42 -11.87 -12.02
C TRP A 371 -17.86 -11.76 -12.52
N ALA A 372 -18.08 -11.39 -13.78
CA ALA A 372 -19.40 -11.08 -14.32
C ALA A 372 -20.45 -12.20 -14.09
N PRO A 373 -20.15 -13.49 -14.35
CA PRO A 373 -21.13 -14.57 -14.14
C PRO A 373 -21.55 -14.75 -12.68
N TYR A 374 -20.68 -14.46 -11.71
CA TYR A 374 -20.99 -14.56 -10.28
C TYR A 374 -21.76 -13.33 -9.80
N ILE A 375 -21.32 -12.12 -10.18
CA ILE A 375 -21.99 -10.87 -9.83
C ILE A 375 -23.42 -10.82 -10.40
N ASP A 376 -23.65 -11.33 -11.61
CA ASP A 376 -24.99 -11.45 -12.19
C ASP A 376 -25.91 -12.38 -11.38
N LYS A 377 -25.41 -13.54 -10.94
CA LYS A 377 -26.14 -14.46 -10.05
C LYS A 377 -26.47 -13.79 -8.71
N VAL A 378 -25.50 -13.11 -8.09
CA VAL A 378 -25.66 -12.40 -6.80
C VAL A 378 -26.72 -11.31 -6.91
N TRP A 379 -26.64 -10.44 -7.92
CA TRP A 379 -27.62 -9.36 -8.10
C TRP A 379 -29.02 -9.89 -8.44
N SER A 380 -29.11 -10.96 -9.24
CA SER A 380 -30.40 -11.60 -9.56
C SER A 380 -31.01 -12.25 -8.32
N HIS A 381 -30.22 -12.96 -7.51
CA HIS A 381 -30.69 -13.58 -6.26
C HIS A 381 -31.22 -12.53 -5.28
N TYR A 382 -30.44 -11.48 -5.01
CA TYR A 382 -30.85 -10.39 -4.11
C TYR A 382 -31.76 -9.34 -4.75
N SER A 383 -32.37 -9.60 -5.91
CA SER A 383 -33.52 -8.83 -6.40
C SER A 383 -34.85 -9.30 -5.80
N SER A 384 -34.87 -10.50 -5.20
CA SER A 384 -36.06 -11.10 -4.57
C SER A 384 -35.81 -11.75 -3.21
N GLN A 385 -34.56 -12.04 -2.85
CA GLN A 385 -34.17 -12.51 -1.52
C GLN A 385 -33.57 -11.37 -0.70
N ALA A 386 -33.86 -11.31 0.60
CA ALA A 386 -33.32 -10.28 1.48
C ALA A 386 -31.84 -10.56 1.82
N LEU A 387 -30.98 -9.57 1.59
CA LEU A 387 -29.61 -9.54 2.11
C LEU A 387 -29.59 -8.77 3.44
N THR A 388 -28.78 -9.20 4.39
CA THR A 388 -28.50 -8.46 5.63
C THR A 388 -27.00 -8.29 5.80
N ILE A 389 -26.52 -7.06 5.94
CA ILE A 389 -25.14 -6.80 6.30
C ILE A 389 -25.08 -6.57 7.81
N ASP A 390 -24.36 -7.43 8.53
CA ASP A 390 -23.95 -7.15 9.90
C ASP A 390 -22.76 -6.18 9.84
N THR A 391 -23.03 -4.92 10.16
CA THR A 391 -21.99 -3.87 10.14
C THR A 391 -20.93 -4.10 11.22
N GLN A 392 -21.23 -4.91 12.24
CA GLN A 392 -20.40 -5.09 13.44
C GLN A 392 -20.05 -3.75 14.13
N ALA A 393 -20.90 -2.75 13.90
CA ALA A 393 -20.75 -1.37 14.34
C ALA A 393 -22.08 -0.85 14.92
N ALA A 394 -22.15 0.44 15.24
CA ALA A 394 -23.33 1.04 15.88
C ALA A 394 -24.65 0.91 15.09
N ALA A 395 -24.58 0.70 13.77
CA ALA A 395 -25.74 0.46 12.91
C ALA A 395 -26.32 -0.97 13.01
N GLY A 396 -25.59 -1.91 13.64
CA GLY A 396 -26.03 -3.30 13.78
C GLY A 396 -26.23 -4.01 12.44
N LYS A 397 -27.37 -4.69 12.29
CA LYS A 397 -27.73 -5.41 11.07
C LYS A 397 -28.58 -4.54 10.15
N VAL A 398 -28.06 -4.19 8.97
CA VAL A 398 -28.75 -3.36 7.98
C VAL A 398 -29.33 -4.23 6.85
N PRO A 399 -30.65 -4.13 6.56
CA PRO A 399 -31.25 -4.79 5.39
C PRO A 399 -30.77 -4.17 4.09
N CYS A 400 -30.47 -5.01 3.10
CA CYS A 400 -30.14 -4.62 1.74
C CYS A 400 -30.92 -5.43 0.70
N GLN A 401 -31.24 -4.80 -0.44
CA GLN A 401 -32.01 -5.40 -1.53
C GLN A 401 -31.59 -4.76 -2.87
N VAL A 402 -31.46 -5.55 -3.93
CA VAL A 402 -31.33 -5.03 -5.30
C VAL A 402 -32.69 -4.52 -5.76
N SER A 403 -32.75 -3.26 -6.16
CA SER A 403 -33.99 -2.59 -6.58
C SER A 403 -34.17 -2.65 -8.10
N SER A 404 -35.29 -2.09 -8.59
CA SER A 404 -35.63 -2.05 -10.02
C SER A 404 -34.70 -1.16 -10.86
N ASP A 405 -33.86 -0.34 -10.23
CA ASP A 405 -32.77 0.40 -10.87
C ASP A 405 -31.51 -0.45 -11.11
N GLY A 406 -31.49 -1.70 -10.67
CA GLY A 406 -30.36 -2.61 -10.78
C GLY A 406 -29.25 -2.37 -9.75
N LEU A 407 -29.44 -1.44 -8.81
CA LEU A 407 -28.50 -1.14 -7.74
C LEU A 407 -28.89 -1.91 -6.47
N LEU A 408 -27.90 -2.32 -5.69
CA LEU A 408 -28.12 -2.78 -4.32
C LEU A 408 -28.28 -1.55 -3.42
N HIS A 409 -29.39 -1.49 -2.68
CA HIS A 409 -29.67 -0.45 -1.69
C HIS A 409 -29.51 -1.06 -0.30
N CYS A 410 -28.82 -0.38 0.61
CA CYS A 410 -28.72 -0.76 2.02
C CYS A 410 -29.35 0.31 2.91
N THR A 411 -30.20 -0.10 3.84
CA THR A 411 -30.99 0.81 4.69
C THR A 411 -30.07 1.73 5.50
N GLY A 412 -30.25 3.04 5.38
CA GLY A 412 -29.46 4.05 6.08
C GLY A 412 -28.07 4.33 5.48
N SER A 413 -27.68 3.67 4.38
CA SER A 413 -26.44 3.97 3.64
C SER A 413 -26.53 5.32 2.92
N SER A 414 -25.45 6.09 2.90
CA SER A 414 -25.34 7.33 2.10
C SER A 414 -25.07 7.08 0.60
N SER A 415 -24.91 5.82 0.20
CA SER A 415 -24.64 5.41 -1.18
C SER A 415 -25.37 4.12 -1.55
N THR A 416 -25.42 3.83 -2.84
CA THR A 416 -25.97 2.61 -3.46
C THR A 416 -24.84 1.87 -4.17
N TYR A 417 -25.00 0.57 -4.39
CA TYR A 417 -23.93 -0.29 -4.89
C TYR A 417 -24.32 -0.87 -6.26
N ALA A 418 -23.70 -0.36 -7.32
CA ALA A 418 -23.76 -0.96 -8.65
C ALA A 418 -23.02 -2.31 -8.68
N LYS A 419 -23.23 -3.09 -9.75
CA LYS A 419 -22.42 -4.29 -10.01
C LYS A 419 -20.93 -3.90 -10.12
N PRO A 420 -20.03 -4.43 -9.29
CA PRO A 420 -18.61 -4.11 -9.33
C PRO A 420 -17.90 -4.78 -10.51
N THR A 421 -16.85 -4.13 -11.01
CA THR A 421 -15.88 -4.66 -11.96
C THR A 421 -14.81 -5.51 -11.25
N ALA A 422 -13.96 -6.20 -12.02
CA ALA A 422 -12.81 -6.92 -11.47
C ALA A 422 -11.85 -5.99 -10.70
N GLN A 423 -11.62 -4.78 -11.20
CA GLN A 423 -10.78 -3.77 -10.54
C GLN A 423 -11.38 -3.35 -9.19
N ASP A 424 -12.69 -3.09 -9.14
CA ASP A 424 -13.37 -2.76 -7.88
C ASP A 424 -13.26 -3.91 -6.87
N ILE A 425 -13.42 -5.16 -7.31
CA ILE A 425 -13.37 -6.34 -6.41
C ILE A 425 -11.96 -6.58 -5.85
N PHE A 426 -10.92 -6.44 -6.67
CA PHE A 426 -9.54 -6.66 -6.20
C PHE A 426 -8.98 -5.46 -5.41
N GLY A 427 -9.42 -4.23 -5.70
CA GLY A 427 -8.99 -3.03 -4.95
C GLY A 427 -9.80 -2.74 -3.69
N CYS A 428 -11.10 -3.08 -3.69
CA CYS A 428 -12.07 -2.72 -2.65
C CYS A 428 -12.21 -1.21 -2.37
N ASP A 429 -11.74 -0.34 -3.27
CA ASP A 429 -11.63 1.11 -3.06
C ASP A 429 -12.26 1.96 -4.20
N SER A 430 -12.65 1.34 -5.33
CA SER A 430 -13.25 2.00 -6.49
C SER A 430 -14.71 1.60 -6.73
N GLY A 431 -15.37 2.31 -7.66
CA GLY A 431 -16.74 2.00 -8.10
C GLY A 431 -17.74 1.98 -6.94
N PRO A 432 -18.48 0.88 -6.70
CA PRO A 432 -19.42 0.79 -5.58
C PRO A 432 -18.74 0.75 -4.21
N PHE A 433 -17.43 0.57 -4.13
CA PHE A 433 -16.65 0.52 -2.89
C PHE A 433 -15.93 1.84 -2.58
N ALA A 434 -16.07 2.86 -3.43
CA ALA A 434 -15.45 4.17 -3.22
C ALA A 434 -16.04 4.92 -2.01
N ILE A 435 -15.29 5.01 -0.92
CA ILE A 435 -15.66 5.76 0.29
C ILE A 435 -15.26 7.23 0.14
N SER A 436 -16.24 8.09 -0.16
CA SER A 436 -16.01 9.55 -0.21
C SER A 436 -15.89 10.18 1.19
N GLY A 437 -15.34 11.41 1.26
CA GLY A 437 -15.33 12.19 2.51
C GLY A 437 -16.72 12.55 3.06
N SER A 438 -17.78 12.45 2.24
CA SER A 438 -19.18 12.63 2.64
C SER A 438 -19.89 11.33 3.03
N ALA A 439 -19.20 10.18 2.97
CA ALA A 439 -19.77 8.89 3.36
C ALA A 439 -20.21 8.87 4.83
N ASN A 440 -21.40 8.33 5.08
CA ASN A 440 -21.86 8.03 6.42
C ASN A 440 -21.31 6.69 6.93
N ASP A 441 -21.45 6.45 8.23
CA ASP A 441 -20.82 5.29 8.88
C ASP A 441 -21.48 3.96 8.48
N VAL A 442 -22.72 3.98 7.99
CA VAL A 442 -23.36 2.79 7.40
C VAL A 442 -22.66 2.40 6.10
N HIS A 443 -22.39 3.36 5.19
CA HIS A 443 -21.66 3.07 3.95
C HIS A 443 -20.24 2.56 4.24
N LYS A 444 -19.50 3.25 5.14
CA LYS A 444 -18.15 2.85 5.58
C LYS A 444 -18.11 1.43 6.16
N ALA A 445 -19.15 1.03 6.89
CA ALA A 445 -19.23 -0.31 7.45
C ALA A 445 -19.69 -1.36 6.43
N VAL A 446 -20.57 -1.02 5.49
CA VAL A 446 -21.09 -1.95 4.47
C VAL A 446 -20.02 -2.33 3.44
N VAL A 447 -19.24 -1.37 2.93
CA VAL A 447 -18.24 -1.60 1.86
C VAL A 447 -17.29 -2.78 2.14
N PRO A 448 -16.63 -2.89 3.31
CA PRO A 448 -15.75 -4.02 3.61
C PRO A 448 -16.46 -5.38 3.57
N ARG A 449 -17.72 -5.44 4.03
CA ARG A 449 -18.51 -6.68 4.04
C ARG A 449 -18.91 -7.11 2.64
N LEU A 450 -19.26 -6.17 1.77
CA LEU A 450 -19.55 -6.47 0.37
C LEU A 450 -18.29 -6.97 -0.36
N CYS A 451 -17.16 -6.27 -0.22
CA CYS A 451 -15.95 -6.66 -0.94
C CYS A 451 -15.40 -8.02 -0.47
N ALA A 452 -15.38 -8.28 0.85
CA ALA A 452 -14.95 -9.57 1.40
C ALA A 452 -15.88 -10.73 0.98
N ALA A 453 -17.20 -10.51 0.94
CA ALA A 453 -18.16 -11.53 0.52
C ALA A 453 -18.04 -11.91 -0.97
N ILE A 454 -17.59 -10.99 -1.83
CA ILE A 454 -17.32 -11.26 -3.24
C ILE A 454 -15.98 -11.98 -3.41
N ASN A 455 -14.91 -11.44 -2.82
CA ASN A 455 -13.56 -12.04 -2.91
C ASN A 455 -13.54 -13.51 -2.47
N ARG A 456 -14.30 -13.85 -1.42
CA ARG A 456 -14.44 -15.20 -0.85
C ARG A 456 -15.62 -16.00 -1.41
N SER A 457 -16.33 -15.45 -2.40
CA SER A 457 -17.52 -16.02 -3.05
C SER A 457 -18.56 -16.59 -2.07
N THR A 458 -18.91 -15.84 -1.02
CA THR A 458 -19.76 -16.32 0.10
C THR A 458 -21.26 -16.02 -0.05
N PHE A 459 -21.67 -15.13 -0.95
CA PHE A 459 -23.06 -14.67 -1.04
C PHE A 459 -24.06 -15.79 -1.33
N LEU A 460 -23.73 -16.70 -2.25
CA LEU A 460 -24.65 -17.75 -2.71
C LEU A 460 -24.55 -19.04 -1.88
N LEU A 461 -23.71 -19.07 -0.85
CA LEU A 461 -23.61 -20.20 0.08
C LEU A 461 -24.78 -20.19 1.09
N SER A 462 -25.06 -21.35 1.69
CA SER A 462 -26.07 -21.44 2.75
C SER A 462 -25.68 -20.59 3.96
N GLY A 463 -26.50 -19.59 4.28
CA GLY A 463 -26.24 -18.52 5.25
C GLY A 463 -25.72 -17.21 4.65
N GLY A 464 -25.30 -17.20 3.38
CA GLY A 464 -24.68 -16.06 2.69
C GLY A 464 -25.59 -14.83 2.51
N ASN A 465 -26.89 -14.97 2.77
CA ASN A 465 -27.83 -13.86 2.89
C ASN A 465 -27.65 -13.03 4.18
N VAL A 466 -26.73 -13.41 5.07
CA VAL A 466 -26.20 -12.57 6.15
C VAL A 466 -24.68 -12.47 5.98
N GLN A 467 -24.11 -11.26 5.91
CA GLN A 467 -22.66 -11.06 5.75
C GLN A 467 -22.07 -10.14 6.84
N PRO A 468 -20.94 -10.51 7.48
CA PRO A 468 -20.28 -11.80 7.39
C PRO A 468 -20.97 -12.84 8.29
N SER A 469 -21.28 -14.02 7.76
CA SER A 469 -21.76 -15.16 8.58
C SER A 469 -21.13 -16.51 8.20
N ILE A 470 -20.63 -16.63 6.96
CA ILE A 470 -19.94 -17.83 6.50
C ILE A 470 -18.59 -17.95 7.23
N PRO A 471 -18.27 -19.12 7.81
CA PRO A 471 -17.00 -19.35 8.48
C PRO A 471 -15.88 -19.66 7.46
N ALA A 472 -14.63 -19.43 7.86
CA ALA A 472 -13.48 -19.39 6.94
C ALA A 472 -13.24 -20.70 6.17
N GLU A 473 -13.62 -21.84 6.74
CA GLU A 473 -13.50 -23.17 6.14
C GLU A 473 -14.40 -23.37 4.90
N LYS A 474 -15.29 -22.41 4.60
CA LYS A 474 -16.18 -22.40 3.43
C LYS A 474 -15.88 -21.27 2.44
N TYR A 475 -14.83 -20.47 2.65
CA TYR A 475 -14.45 -19.43 1.71
C TYR A 475 -13.92 -20.04 0.40
N TYR A 476 -14.07 -19.30 -0.69
CA TYR A 476 -13.58 -19.67 -2.03
C TYR A 476 -14.18 -20.98 -2.58
N GLY A 477 -15.46 -21.23 -2.24
CA GLY A 477 -16.23 -22.42 -2.60
C GLY A 477 -17.07 -22.34 -3.89
N ASP A 478 -17.02 -21.23 -4.63
CA ASP A 478 -17.54 -21.10 -6.00
C ASP A 478 -16.37 -21.15 -6.99
N ASP A 479 -16.63 -21.55 -8.24
CA ASP A 479 -15.62 -21.60 -9.31
C ASP A 479 -15.10 -20.18 -9.64
N VAL A 480 -15.95 -19.16 -9.49
CA VAL A 480 -15.59 -17.75 -9.65
C VAL A 480 -15.30 -17.16 -8.27
N THR A 481 -14.00 -16.97 -7.98
CA THR A 481 -13.53 -16.50 -6.68
C THR A 481 -12.16 -15.81 -6.80
N ASN A 482 -11.66 -15.19 -5.73
CA ASN A 482 -10.30 -14.66 -5.70
C ASN A 482 -9.30 -15.80 -5.50
N TRP A 483 -8.91 -16.44 -6.61
CA TRP A 483 -7.99 -17.58 -6.60
C TRP A 483 -6.61 -17.22 -6.06
N TYR A 484 -6.11 -16.00 -6.29
CA TYR A 484 -4.89 -15.51 -5.64
C TYR A 484 -5.00 -15.57 -4.11
N SER A 485 -6.04 -14.98 -3.52
CA SER A 485 -6.25 -14.98 -2.07
C SER A 485 -6.42 -16.40 -1.50
N LYS A 486 -7.21 -17.25 -2.17
CA LYS A 486 -7.36 -18.68 -1.82
C LYS A 486 -6.01 -19.41 -1.76
N ILE A 487 -5.19 -19.25 -2.79
CA ILE A 487 -3.89 -19.90 -2.94
C ILE A 487 -2.89 -19.34 -1.91
N VAL A 488 -2.88 -18.02 -1.66
CA VAL A 488 -2.04 -17.40 -0.63
C VAL A 488 -2.34 -17.98 0.76
N HIS A 489 -3.62 -18.07 1.16
CA HIS A 489 -3.98 -18.69 2.44
C HIS A 489 -3.61 -20.18 2.53
N GLN A 490 -3.66 -20.92 1.43
CA GLN A 490 -3.26 -22.33 1.39
C GLN A 490 -1.77 -22.54 1.72
N PHE A 491 -0.90 -21.57 1.39
CA PHE A 491 0.55 -21.64 1.62
C PHE A 491 1.04 -20.79 2.80
N GLN A 492 0.13 -20.17 3.56
CA GLN A 492 0.42 -19.58 4.88
C GLN A 492 0.47 -20.69 5.94
N ALA A 493 1.52 -20.73 6.76
CA ALA A 493 1.76 -21.81 7.73
C ALA A 493 0.68 -21.92 8.82
N ASP A 494 0.02 -20.80 9.15
CA ASP A 494 -1.13 -20.74 10.06
C ASP A 494 -2.44 -20.35 9.34
N GLY A 495 -2.40 -20.22 8.01
CA GLY A 495 -3.53 -19.80 7.17
C GLY A 495 -3.95 -18.33 7.37
N ARG A 496 -3.04 -17.44 7.81
CA ARG A 496 -3.36 -16.03 8.11
C ARG A 496 -2.37 -15.03 7.51
N GLY A 497 -2.93 -13.92 7.01
CA GLY A 497 -2.21 -12.81 6.39
C GLY A 497 -3.05 -12.18 5.29
N TYR A 498 -3.20 -10.85 5.29
CA TYR A 498 -4.00 -10.10 4.31
C TYR A 498 -3.60 -10.42 2.85
N ALA A 499 -4.48 -11.07 2.08
CA ALA A 499 -4.32 -11.32 0.65
C ALA A 499 -5.24 -10.44 -0.23
N PHE A 500 -6.15 -9.68 0.38
CA PHE A 500 -6.90 -8.55 -0.22
C PHE A 500 -7.25 -7.54 0.88
N ALA A 501 -7.66 -6.31 0.53
CA ALA A 501 -7.73 -5.18 1.48
C ALA A 501 -8.63 -5.37 2.72
N TYR A 502 -9.64 -6.26 2.67
CA TYR A 502 -10.62 -6.48 3.75
C TYR A 502 -10.64 -7.94 4.24
N ASP A 503 -9.46 -8.57 4.30
CA ASP A 503 -9.28 -9.94 4.78
C ASP A 503 -9.52 -10.10 6.30
N ASP A 504 -9.65 -8.99 7.04
CA ASP A 504 -10.03 -8.94 8.46
C ASP A 504 -11.53 -9.11 8.70
N VAL A 505 -12.37 -8.98 7.67
CA VAL A 505 -13.82 -9.06 7.80
C VAL A 505 -14.27 -10.50 8.00
N VAL A 506 -14.45 -10.91 9.25
CA VAL A 506 -14.89 -12.27 9.64
C VAL A 506 -16.20 -12.21 10.43
N PRO A 507 -16.99 -13.31 10.52
CA PRO A 507 -18.16 -13.37 11.39
C PRO A 507 -17.81 -12.99 12.83
N THR A 508 -18.77 -12.47 13.60
CA THR A 508 -18.52 -12.09 15.00
C THR A 508 -18.12 -13.32 15.82
N GLY A 509 -16.91 -13.31 16.38
CA GLY A 509 -16.32 -14.47 17.07
C GLY A 509 -15.75 -15.54 16.12
N GLY A 510 -15.65 -15.26 14.83
CA GLY A 510 -15.01 -16.11 13.82
C GLY A 510 -13.48 -16.13 13.92
N LYS A 511 -12.86 -17.08 13.22
CA LYS A 511 -11.41 -17.23 13.12
C LYS A 511 -10.79 -16.05 12.35
N ASP A 512 -9.75 -15.43 12.90
CA ASP A 512 -8.90 -14.47 12.19
C ASP A 512 -8.25 -15.09 10.93
N THR A 513 -8.35 -14.39 9.81
CA THR A 513 -7.73 -14.69 8.51
C THR A 513 -6.68 -13.65 8.09
N SER A 514 -6.65 -12.49 8.73
CA SER A 514 -5.78 -11.35 8.39
C SER A 514 -4.39 -11.43 9.01
N GLY A 515 -4.23 -12.17 10.11
CA GLY A 515 -2.96 -12.30 10.81
C GLY A 515 -2.53 -11.02 11.53
N ILE A 516 -3.46 -10.13 11.86
CA ILE A 516 -3.17 -8.90 12.59
C ILE A 516 -2.79 -9.20 14.04
N LEU A 517 -1.71 -8.59 14.52
CA LEU A 517 -1.28 -8.60 15.91
C LEU A 517 -1.61 -7.24 16.52
N ALA A 518 -2.38 -7.22 17.61
CA ALA A 518 -2.87 -5.97 18.20
C ALA A 518 -2.78 -5.99 19.73
N GLY A 519 -2.31 -4.90 20.35
CA GLY A 519 -2.11 -4.88 21.80
C GLY A 519 -1.86 -3.48 22.39
N ALA A 520 -2.53 -3.18 23.51
CA ALA A 520 -2.40 -1.90 24.22
C ALA A 520 -1.02 -1.70 24.88
N ASN A 521 -0.38 -2.78 25.34
CA ASN A 521 0.91 -2.75 26.06
C ASN A 521 1.99 -3.56 25.31
N PRO A 522 2.41 -3.17 24.09
CA PRO A 522 3.47 -3.85 23.37
C PRO A 522 4.81 -3.72 24.12
N SER A 523 5.68 -4.72 24.05
CA SER A 523 7.05 -4.66 24.55
C SER A 523 8.08 -4.84 23.43
N VAL A 524 7.90 -5.87 22.59
CA VAL A 524 8.75 -6.16 21.43
C VAL A 524 7.88 -6.57 20.25
N LEU A 525 8.06 -5.91 19.10
CA LEU A 525 7.63 -6.44 17.81
C LEU A 525 8.82 -7.15 17.17
N ARG A 526 8.69 -8.46 16.99
CA ARG A 526 9.71 -9.31 16.37
C ARG A 526 9.29 -9.63 14.93
N VAL A 527 10.22 -9.47 13.99
CA VAL A 527 10.01 -9.75 12.57
C VAL A 527 11.04 -10.77 12.12
N PHE A 528 10.58 -11.82 11.46
CA PHE A 528 11.41 -12.92 10.95
C PHE A 528 11.54 -12.79 9.44
N VAL A 529 12.76 -12.71 8.92
CA VAL A 529 13.06 -12.53 7.50
C VAL A 529 13.57 -13.83 6.90
N GLY A 530 12.96 -14.27 5.79
CA GLY A 530 13.23 -15.58 5.19
C GLY A 530 12.30 -16.70 5.71
N GLY A 531 11.17 -16.34 6.35
CA GLY A 531 10.23 -17.27 6.98
C GLY A 531 10.28 -17.25 8.52
N PHE A 532 9.17 -17.63 9.16
CA PHE A 532 9.03 -17.64 10.63
C PHE A 532 9.83 -18.77 11.32
N VAL A 533 10.10 -19.87 10.62
CA VAL A 533 10.93 -21.03 11.06
C VAL A 533 12.05 -21.32 10.06
#